data_AF-B4S8Q7-F1
#
_entry.id   AF-B4S8Q7-F1
#
_cell.length_a   1.000
_cell.length_b   1.000
_cell.length_c   1.000
_cell.angle_alpha   90.00
_cell.angle_beta   90.00
_cell.angle_gamma   90.00
#
_symmetry.space_group_name_H-M   'P 1'
#
loop_
_entity.id
_entity.type
_entity.pdbx_description
1 polymer ?
#
loop_
_entity_poly.entity_id
_entity_poly.type
_entity_poly.pdbx_seq_one_letter_code
_entity_poly.pdbx_strand_id
1 'polypeptide(L)'
;MSLKEAYKQKAEAELELAHARLVEFKAKAKSFTADTRLKYVKHVDELEHGIKAAKVKLKDLGDAGEDTWEKVKDGMDNALGSLRQAVRNTADKFKE
;
A
#
# COMPACT_ATOMS: atom_id res chain seq x y z
N MET A 1 -23.27 7.06 8.98
CA MET A 1 -21.97 6.51 8.59
C MET A 1 -22.05 5.01 8.73
N SER A 2 -22.08 4.29 7.60
CA SER A 2 -22.16 2.82 7.62
C SER A 2 -20.81 2.20 7.97
N LEU A 3 -20.81 0.96 8.46
CA LEU A 3 -19.58 0.18 8.72
C LEU A 3 -18.65 0.14 7.49
N LYS A 4 -19.24 0.03 6.29
CA LYS A 4 -18.56 0.11 5.00
C LYS A 4 -17.84 1.44 4.79
N GLU A 5 -18.50 2.57 5.07
CA GLU A 5 -17.91 3.90 4.89
C GLU A 5 -16.75 4.15 5.86
N ALA A 6 -16.92 3.76 7.12
CA ALA A 6 -15.86 3.85 8.12
C ALA A 6 -14.64 2.99 7.74
N TYR A 7 -14.88 1.77 7.24
CA TYR A 7 -13.81 0.91 6.74
C TYR A 7 -13.13 1.52 5.49
N LYS A 8 -13.90 2.05 4.54
CA LYS A 8 -13.38 2.69 3.33
C LYS A 8 -12.45 3.84 3.68
N GLN A 9 -12.86 4.74 4.59
CA GLN A 9 -12.02 5.85 5.03
C GLN A 9 -10.74 5.38 5.71
N LYS A 10 -10.84 4.37 6.58
CA LYS A 10 -9.64 3.76 7.20
C LYS A 10 -8.69 3.24 6.12
N ALA A 11 -9.19 2.44 5.20
CA ALA A 11 -8.41 1.82 4.14
C ALA A 11 -7.79 2.85 3.18
N GLU A 12 -8.50 3.93 2.89
CA GLU A 12 -8.00 5.06 2.11
C GLU A 12 -6.83 5.76 2.82
N ALA A 13 -6.97 6.06 4.11
CA ALA A 13 -5.90 6.65 4.90
C ALA A 13 -4.64 5.75 4.96
N GLU A 14 -4.83 4.44 5.09
CA GLU A 14 -3.71 3.48 5.05
C GLU A 14 -2.98 3.50 3.70
N LEU A 15 -3.74 3.59 2.60
CA LEU A 15 -3.18 3.68 1.25
C LEU A 15 -2.44 4.98 1.01
N GLU A 16 -2.97 6.10 1.52
CA GLU A 16 -2.31 7.39 1.44
C GLU A 16 -0.98 7.37 2.21
N LEU A 17 -0.96 6.80 3.42
CA LEU A 17 0.26 6.61 4.20
C LEU A 17 1.28 5.74 3.46
N ALA A 18 0.84 4.62 2.88
CA ALA A 18 1.72 3.75 2.08
C ALA A 18 2.30 4.50 0.86
N HIS A 19 1.48 5.32 0.19
CA HIS A 19 1.93 6.12 -0.94
C HIS A 19 2.93 7.21 -0.53
N ALA A 20 2.70 7.89 0.59
CA ALA A 20 3.66 8.84 1.13
C ALA A 20 5.02 8.18 1.43
N ARG A 21 5.00 6.98 2.03
CA ARG A 21 6.22 6.17 2.26
C ARG A 21 6.91 5.77 0.96
N LEU A 22 6.16 5.36 -0.06
CA LEU A 22 6.71 5.06 -1.39
C LEU A 22 7.46 6.26 -1.97
N VAL A 23 6.87 7.46 -1.90
CA VAL A 23 7.51 8.69 -2.40
C VAL A 23 8.80 8.99 -1.62
N GLU A 24 8.77 8.84 -0.30
CA GLU A 24 9.95 8.98 0.56
C GLU A 24 11.07 7.99 0.15
N PHE A 25 10.73 6.70 -0.03
CA PHE A 25 11.67 5.67 -0.44
C PHE A 25 12.22 5.91 -1.84
N LYS A 26 11.40 6.38 -2.79
CA LYS A 26 11.86 6.77 -4.13
C LYS A 26 12.85 7.93 -4.06
N ALA A 27 12.58 8.93 -3.23
CA ALA A 27 13.49 10.06 -3.04
C ALA A 27 14.81 9.61 -2.43
N LYS A 28 14.76 8.80 -1.36
CA LYS A 28 15.96 8.20 -0.74
C LYS A 28 16.73 7.32 -1.71
N ALA A 29 16.07 6.47 -2.50
CA ALA A 29 16.70 5.61 -3.50
C ALA A 29 17.54 6.40 -4.53
N LYS A 30 17.20 7.67 -4.80
CA LYS A 30 17.96 8.55 -5.70
C LYS A 30 19.28 9.05 -5.08
N SER A 31 19.41 9.08 -3.75
CA SER A 31 20.64 9.50 -3.07
C SER A 31 21.65 8.35 -2.87
N PHE A 32 21.26 7.10 -3.15
CA PHE A 32 22.16 5.95 -3.05
C PHE A 32 23.00 5.74 -4.32
N THR A 33 24.10 5.00 -4.17
CA THR A 33 24.93 4.52 -5.28
C THR A 33 24.13 3.64 -6.24
N ALA A 34 24.61 3.49 -7.48
CA ALA A 34 23.89 2.76 -8.53
C ALA A 34 23.54 1.30 -8.16
N ASP A 35 24.45 0.59 -7.50
CA ASP A 35 24.25 -0.81 -7.06
C ASP A 35 23.13 -0.93 -6.02
N THR A 36 23.17 -0.05 -5.03
CA THR A 36 22.19 0.04 -3.96
C THR A 36 20.82 0.48 -4.50
N ARG A 37 20.81 1.44 -5.44
CA ARG A 37 19.60 1.89 -6.13
C ARG A 37 18.91 0.75 -6.89
N LEU A 38 19.63 -0.17 -7.54
CA LEU A 38 19.01 -1.31 -8.24
C LEU A 38 18.27 -2.24 -7.26
N LYS A 39 18.86 -2.51 -6.10
CA LYS A 39 18.22 -3.32 -5.04
C LYS A 39 16.95 -2.65 -4.51
N TYR A 40 16.99 -1.33 -4.30
CA TYR A 40 15.84 -0.57 -3.81
C TYR A 40 14.73 -0.37 -4.83
N VAL A 41 15.08 -0.16 -6.11
CA VAL A 41 14.10 0.02 -7.19
C VAL A 41 13.13 -1.15 -7.24
N LYS A 42 13.61 -2.39 -7.06
CA LYS A 42 12.73 -3.57 -7.00
C LYS A 42 11.72 -3.49 -5.85
N HIS A 43 12.18 -3.20 -4.64
CA HIS A 43 11.29 -3.10 -3.47
C HIS A 43 10.29 -1.95 -3.58
N VAL A 44 10.74 -0.81 -4.11
CA VAL A 44 9.90 0.35 -4.38
C VAL A 44 8.84 0.03 -5.44
N ASP A 45 9.20 -0.71 -6.50
CA ASP A 45 8.27 -1.13 -7.56
C ASP A 45 7.20 -2.09 -7.02
N GLU A 46 7.60 -3.10 -6.22
CA GLU A 46 6.68 -4.01 -5.54
C GLU A 46 5.67 -3.26 -4.67
N LEU A 47 6.14 -2.26 -3.94
CA LEU A 47 5.33 -1.43 -3.05
C LEU A 47 4.37 -0.53 -3.85
N GLU A 48 4.83 0.05 -4.97
CA GLU A 48 3.96 0.78 -5.90
C GLU A 48 2.86 -0.10 -6.48
N HIS A 49 3.22 -1.31 -6.92
CA HIS A 49 2.26 -2.24 -7.49
C HIS A 49 1.21 -2.66 -6.45
N GLY A 50 1.63 -2.92 -5.21
CA GLY A 50 0.73 -3.17 -4.09
C GLY A 50 -0.25 -2.01 -3.84
N ILE A 51 0.24 -0.76 -3.88
CA ILE A 51 -0.61 0.42 -3.66
C ILE A 51 -1.65 0.56 -4.77
N LYS A 52 -1.24 0.32 -6.03
CA LYS A 52 -2.14 0.33 -7.18
C LYS A 52 -3.21 -0.75 -7.05
N ALA A 53 -2.82 -1.99 -6.70
CA ALA A 53 -3.74 -3.10 -6.51
C ALA A 53 -4.76 -2.81 -5.39
N ALA A 54 -4.28 -2.31 -4.25
CA ALA A 54 -5.15 -1.96 -3.13
C ALA A 54 -6.07 -0.76 -3.45
N LYS A 55 -5.62 0.23 -4.25
CA LYS A 55 -6.50 1.30 -4.75
C LYS A 55 -7.62 0.79 -5.63
N VAL A 56 -7.34 -0.18 -6.50
CA VAL A 56 -8.38 -0.83 -7.32
C VAL A 56 -9.38 -1.54 -6.41
N LYS A 57 -8.89 -2.25 -5.40
CA LYS A 57 -9.74 -2.98 -4.44
C LYS A 57 -10.56 -2.05 -3.53
N LEU A 58 -10.02 -0.88 -3.19
CA LEU A 58 -10.77 0.17 -2.48
C LEU A 58 -11.92 0.74 -3.33
N LYS A 59 -11.72 0.88 -4.65
CA LYS A 59 -12.79 1.27 -5.58
C LYS A 59 -13.88 0.20 -5.65
N ASP A 60 -13.49 -1.06 -5.78
CA ASP A 60 -14.41 -2.21 -5.76
C ASP A 60 -15.21 -2.26 -4.45
N LEU A 61 -14.56 -1.99 -3.31
CA LEU A 61 -15.24 -1.87 -2.02
C LEU A 61 -16.23 -0.70 -1.99
N GLY A 62 -15.94 0.39 -2.69
CA GLY A 62 -16.87 1.51 -2.86
C GLY A 62 -18.12 1.13 -3.65
N ASP A 63 -17.96 0.33 -4.70
CA ASP A 63 -19.02 -0.13 -5.60
C ASP A 63 -19.86 -1.28 -5.00
N ALA A 64 -19.26 -2.12 -4.15
CA ALA A 64 -19.91 -3.26 -3.52
C ALA A 64 -21.16 -2.89 -2.71
N GLY A 65 -22.24 -3.66 -2.82
CA GLY A 65 -23.44 -3.49 -1.99
C GLY A 65 -23.22 -3.89 -0.53
N GLU A 66 -24.13 -3.50 0.37
CA GLU A 66 -24.07 -3.78 1.82
C GLU A 66 -24.07 -5.29 2.18
N ASP A 67 -24.55 -6.15 1.28
CA ASP A 67 -24.49 -7.62 1.44
C ASP A 67 -23.18 -8.25 0.93
N THR A 68 -22.36 -7.50 0.17
CA THR A 68 -21.18 -8.05 -0.54
C THR A 68 -19.86 -7.45 -0.09
N TRP A 69 -19.88 -6.28 0.55
CA TRP A 69 -18.66 -5.55 0.92
C TRP A 69 -17.78 -6.31 1.93
N GLU A 70 -18.33 -7.20 2.76
CA GLU A 70 -17.52 -7.98 3.72
C GLU A 70 -16.53 -8.93 3.02
N LYS A 71 -16.91 -9.50 1.87
CA LYS A 71 -16.00 -10.32 1.06
C LYS A 71 -14.89 -9.50 0.42
N VAL A 72 -15.24 -8.30 -0.06
CA VAL A 72 -14.27 -7.36 -0.63
C VAL A 72 -13.31 -6.83 0.44
N LYS A 73 -13.84 -6.57 1.63
CA LYS A 73 -13.08 -6.15 2.82
C LYS A 73 -11.98 -7.14 3.15
N ASP A 74 -12.25 -8.45 3.19
CA ASP A 74 -11.21 -9.45 3.48
C ASP A 74 -10.06 -9.37 2.46
N GLY A 75 -10.41 -9.28 1.17
CA GLY A 75 -9.43 -9.11 0.12
C GLY A 75 -8.65 -7.78 0.20
N MET A 76 -9.26 -6.73 0.74
CA MET A 76 -8.62 -5.44 1.00
C MET A 76 -7.69 -5.49 2.22
N ASP A 77 -8.11 -6.17 3.29
CA ASP A 77 -7.32 -6.31 4.52
C ASP A 77 -6.02 -7.08 4.24
N ASN A 78 -6.11 -8.16 3.46
CA ASN A 78 -4.95 -8.90 2.97
C ASN A 78 -3.99 -8.04 2.13
N ALA A 79 -4.53 -7.18 1.26
CA ALA A 79 -3.73 -6.27 0.45
C ALA A 79 -3.04 -5.20 1.31
N LEU A 80 -3.75 -4.60 2.26
CA LEU A 80 -3.21 -3.63 3.21
C LEU A 80 -2.17 -4.25 4.15
N GLY A 81 -2.37 -5.50 4.58
CA GLY A 81 -1.41 -6.26 5.39
C GLY A 81 -0.11 -6.50 4.62
N SER A 82 -0.22 -6.94 3.37
CA SER A 82 0.93 -7.13 2.47
C SER A 82 1.68 -5.81 2.23
N LEU A 83 0.94 -4.72 2.04
CA LEU A 83 1.50 -3.37 1.89
C LEU A 83 2.26 -2.91 3.13
N ARG A 84 1.69 -3.09 4.32
CA ARG A 84 2.36 -2.76 5.58
C ARG A 84 3.66 -3.53 5.76
N GLN A 85 3.65 -4.81 5.42
CA GLN A 85 4.86 -5.63 5.45
C GLN A 85 5.90 -5.15 4.44
N ALA A 86 5.50 -4.84 3.20
CA ALA A 86 6.40 -4.31 2.18
C ALA A 86 7.01 -2.96 2.58
N VAL A 87 6.21 -2.05 3.16
CA VAL A 87 6.68 -0.77 3.71
C VAL A 87 7.68 -1.00 4.83
N ARG A 88 7.39 -1.90 5.78
CA ARG A 88 8.28 -2.20 6.90
C ARG A 88 9.60 -2.79 6.40
N ASN A 89 9.55 -3.78 5.52
CA ASN A 89 10.75 -4.41 4.96
C ASN A 89 11.61 -3.41 4.19
N THR A 90 10.96 -2.55 3.40
CA THR A 90 11.66 -1.50 2.66
C THR A 90 12.30 -0.49 3.62
N ALA A 91 11.57 -0.03 4.64
CA ALA A 91 12.07 0.88 5.66
C ALA A 91 13.25 0.29 6.45
N ASP A 92 13.23 -1.00 6.73
CA ASP A 92 14.30 -1.71 7.44
C ASP A 92 15.59 -1.70 6.61
N LYS A 93 15.49 -2.00 5.31
CA LYS A 93 16.64 -1.90 4.40
C LYS A 93 17.24 -0.50 4.36
N PHE A 94 16.40 0.56 4.37
CA PHE A 94 16.90 1.94 4.41
C PHE A 94 17.61 2.32 5.73
N LYS A 95 17.51 1.51 6.79
CA LYS A 95 18.24 1.72 8.05
C LYS A 95 19.57 0.96 8.10
N GLU A 96 19.77 -0.06 7.27
CA GLU A 96 21.06 -0.74 7.08
C GLU A 96 22.02 0.12 6.24
#